data_AF-A0A2V7PPT2-F1
#
_entry.id   AF-A0A2V7PPT2-F1
#
_cell.length_a   1.000
_cell.length_b   1.000
_cell.length_c   1.000
_cell.angle_alpha   90.00
_cell.angle_beta   90.00
_cell.angle_gamma   90.00
#
_symmetry.space_group_name_H-M   'P 1'
#
loop_
_entity.id
_entity.type
_entity.pdbx_description
1 polymer ?
#
loop_
_entity_poly.entity_id
_entity_poly.type
_entity_poly.pdbx_seq_one_letter_code
_entity_poly.pdbx_strand_id
1 'polypeptide(L)' 'TFWEHPWPTTVIRCRRAVNPPEHHQRRTAERLKAEYHELDTGHYPMLSEPEALTRLLLN' A
#
# COMPACT_ATOMS: atom_id res chain seq x y z
N THR A 1 -0.22 15.38 -15.18
CA THR A 1 0.50 14.08 -15.21
C THR A 1 -0.16 13.10 -14.25
N PHE A 2 0.11 11.79 -14.33
CA PHE A 2 -0.47 10.78 -13.39
C PHE A 2 -0.40 11.24 -11.92
N TRP A 3 0.74 11.81 -11.52
CA TRP A 3 1.02 12.22 -10.15
C TRP A 3 0.27 13.46 -9.67
N GLU A 4 -0.30 14.26 -10.54
CA GLU A 4 -0.95 15.54 -10.17
C GLU A 4 -2.46 15.42 -10.02
N HIS A 5 -3.03 14.29 -10.41
CA HIS A 5 -4.47 14.06 -10.31
C HIS A 5 -4.88 13.74 -8.87
N PRO A 6 -6.07 14.19 -8.42
CA PRO A 6 -6.57 14.00 -7.06
C PRO A 6 -7.21 12.62 -6.89
N TRP A 7 -6.42 11.56 -7.06
CA TRP A 7 -6.91 10.20 -6.91
C TRP A 7 -7.20 9.86 -5.45
N PRO A 8 -8.36 9.25 -5.12
CA PRO A 8 -8.50 8.54 -3.86
C PRO A 8 -7.53 7.35 -3.90
N THR A 9 -6.43 7.43 -3.14
CA THR A 9 -5.31 6.49 -3.23
C THR A 9 -4.98 5.94 -1.86
N THR A 10 -4.68 4.64 -1.83
CA THR A 10 -4.18 3.93 -0.65
C THR A 10 -2.91 3.18 -1.03
N VAL A 11 -1.87 3.28 -0.20
CA VAL A 11 -0.63 2.50 -0.32
C VAL A 11 -0.57 1.51 0.83
N ILE A 12 -0.50 0.23 0.50
CA ILE A 12 -0.45 -0.87 1.49
C ILE A 12 0.91 -1.55 1.41
N ARG A 13 1.74 -1.34 2.45
CA ARG A 13 3.06 -1.96 2.56
C ARG A 13 2.96 -3.33 3.21
N CYS A 14 3.48 -4.35 2.52
CA CYS A 14 3.72 -5.68 3.10
C CYS A 14 5.08 -5.71 3.81
N ARG A 15 5.11 -5.85 5.14
CA ARG A 15 6.34 -5.70 5.95
C ARG A 15 7.37 -6.82 5.73
N ARG A 16 6.94 -8.00 5.29
CA ARG A 16 7.82 -9.15 5.02
C ARG A 16 8.20 -9.27 3.54
N ALA A 17 7.71 -8.37 2.68
CA ALA A 17 8.13 -8.31 1.29
C ALA A 17 9.49 -7.60 1.19
N VAL A 18 10.43 -8.20 0.44
CA VAL A 18 11.77 -7.62 0.23
C VAL A 18 11.69 -6.35 -0.62
N ASN A 19 10.84 -6.36 -1.65
CA ASN A 19 10.67 -5.25 -2.57
C ASN A 19 9.18 -4.95 -2.79
N PRO A 20 8.81 -3.68 -3.02
CA PRO A 20 9.67 -2.49 -2.93
C PRO A 20 10.02 -2.10 -1.48
N PRO A 21 11.17 -1.46 -1.20
CA PRO A 21 11.55 -1.06 0.15
C PRO A 21 10.65 0.06 0.70
N GLU A 22 10.58 0.19 2.03
CA GLU A 22 9.67 1.12 2.71
C GLU A 22 9.75 2.56 2.19
N HIS A 23 10.96 3.11 2.07
CA HIS A 23 11.16 4.50 1.66
C HIS A 23 10.63 4.79 0.25
N HIS A 24 10.64 3.80 -0.66
CA HIS A 24 10.01 3.97 -1.98
C HIS A 24 8.50 4.09 -1.85
N GLN A 25 7.90 3.21 -1.05
CA GLN A 25 6.45 3.19 -0.86
C GLN A 25 5.96 4.46 -0.13
N ARG A 26 6.70 4.95 0.87
CA ARG A 26 6.37 6.22 1.55
C ARG A 26 6.39 7.41 0.60
N ARG A 27 7.42 7.55 -0.24
CA ARG A 27 7.47 8.63 -1.25
C ARG A 27 6.30 8.57 -2.24
N THR A 28 5.89 7.37 -2.63
CA THR A 28 4.69 7.19 -3.48
C THR A 28 3.44 7.69 -2.77
N ALA A 29 3.25 7.33 -1.50
CA ALA A 29 2.12 7.79 -0.71
C ALA A 29 2.11 9.31 -0.54
N GLU A 30 3.26 9.91 -0.21
CA GLU A 30 3.43 11.37 -0.11
C GLU A 30 3.10 12.07 -1.43
N ARG A 31 3.64 11.58 -2.56
CA ARG A 31 3.46 12.22 -3.87
C ARG A 31 2.02 12.17 -4.36
N LEU A 32 1.29 11.11 -4.01
CA LEU A 32 -0.12 10.89 -4.35
C LEU A 32 -1.09 11.38 -3.27
N LYS A 33 -0.58 11.88 -2.12
CA LYS A 33 -1.39 12.21 -0.94
C LYS A 33 -2.28 11.04 -0.50
N ALA A 34 -1.74 9.83 -0.58
CA ALA A 34 -2.43 8.59 -0.29
C ALA A 34 -2.50 8.29 1.20
N GLU A 35 -3.51 7.50 1.59
CA GLU A 35 -3.48 6.80 2.88
C GLU A 35 -2.37 5.74 2.87
N TYR A 36 -1.74 5.52 4.02
CA TYR A 36 -0.63 4.57 4.16
C TYR A 36 -0.94 3.55 5.24
N HIS A 37 -0.97 2.28 4.84
CA HIS A 37 -1.17 1.16 5.76
C HIS A 37 -0.01 0.17 5.67
N GLU A 38 0.17 -0.57 6.76
CA GLU A 38 1.12 -1.68 6.80
C GLU A 38 0.39 -2.98 7.15
N LEU A 39 0.79 -4.05 6.47
CA LEU A 39 0.31 -5.40 6.71
C LEU A 39 1.51 -6.31 6.97
N ASP A 40 1.44 -7.11 8.03
CA ASP A 40 2.52 -8.02 8.41
C ASP A 40 2.49 -9.33 7.60
N THR A 41 2.70 -9.20 6.29
CA THR A 41 2.68 -10.31 5.34
C THR A 41 3.75 -10.19 4.25
N GLY A 42 3.89 -11.23 3.43
CA GLY A 42 4.78 -11.32 2.28
C GLY A 42 4.24 -10.58 1.04
N HIS A 43 4.88 -10.79 -0.11
CA HIS A 43 4.59 -10.02 -1.33
C HIS A 43 3.17 -10.21 -1.91
N TYR A 44 2.50 -11.31 -1.56
CA TYR A 44 1.16 -11.66 -2.06
C TYR A 44 0.12 -11.60 -0.94
N PRO A 45 -0.26 -10.40 -0.45
CA PRO A 45 -1.23 -10.25 0.63
C PRO A 45 -2.61 -10.81 0.27
N MET A 46 -2.99 -10.76 -1.01
CA MET A 46 -4.26 -11.30 -1.50
C MET A 46 -4.38 -12.82 -1.39
N LEU A 47 -3.25 -13.54 -1.26
CA LEU A 47 -3.23 -14.99 -1.09
C LEU A 47 -3.01 -15.42 0.36
N SER A 48 -2.26 -14.60 1.11
CA SER A 48 -1.79 -14.95 2.46
C SER A 48 -2.63 -14.33 3.57
N GLU A 49 -3.13 -13.11 3.36
CA GLU A 49 -3.93 -12.34 4.32
C GLU A 49 -5.12 -11.65 3.61
N PRO A 50 -5.97 -12.41 2.87
CA PRO A 50 -7.02 -11.83 2.05
C PRO A 50 -8.03 -11.03 2.87
N GLU A 51 -8.46 -11.52 4.04
CA GLU A 51 -9.44 -10.83 4.87
C GLU A 51 -8.89 -9.51 5.43
N ALA A 52 -7.63 -9.50 5.87
CA ALA A 52 -7.00 -8.29 6.37
C ALA A 52 -6.80 -7.26 5.27
N LEU A 53 -6.41 -7.69 4.06
CA LEU A 53 -6.33 -6.83 2.89
C LEU A 53 -7.70 -6.25 2.53
N THR A 54 -8.77 -7.06 2.50
CA THR A 54 -10.13 -6.61 2.18
C THR A 54 -10.62 -5.52 3.13
N ARG A 55 -10.33 -5.63 4.43
CA ARG A 55 -10.70 -4.58 5.40
C ARG A 55 -10.05 -3.24 5.10
N LEU A 56 -8.81 -3.24 4.60
CA LEU A 56 -8.13 -2.00 4.20
C LEU A 56 -8.69 -1.41 2.90
N LEU A 57 -9.20 -2.25 1.99
CA LEU A 57 -9.76 -1.80 0.70
C LEU A 57 -11.20 -1.28 0.80
N LEU A 58 -11.92 -1.66 1.85
CA LEU A 58 -13.32 -1.26 2.08
C LEU A 58 -13.47 -0.11 3.09
N ASN A 59 -12.36 0.38 3.65
CA ASN A 59 -12.32 1.63 4.40
C ASN A 59 -12.43 2.84 3.46
#